data_AF-A0A8S9MHV1-F1
#
_entry.id   AF-A0A8S9MHV1-F1
#
_cell.length_a   1.000
_cell.length_b   1.000
_cell.length_c   1.000
_cell.angle_alpha   90.00
_cell.angle_beta   90.00
_cell.angle_gamma   90.00
#
_symmetry.space_group_name_H-M   'P 1'
#
loop_
_entity.id
_entity.type
_entity.pdbx_description
1 polymer ?
#
loop_
_entity_poly.entity_id
_entity_poly.type
_entity_poly.pdbx_seq_one_letter_code
_entity_poly.pdbx_strand_id
1 'polypeptide(L)'
;MFTFVLYIAEKSVKCKQGEKEKEEEGIKSFREELDEIGMVSLVAGVPVVAFPQWDDQMTNAQLLTECWKTGVRVMEKKEGEEVVVESGEIRRCIEEVMEKKAEEFRRNAARWKDIAAETVGEGGSLFNHLKAFVDEHM
;
A
#
# COMPACT_ATOMS: atom_id res chain seq x y z
N MET A 1 12.23 -7.60 6.74
CA MET A 1 11.59 -7.60 5.41
C MET A 1 10.48 -8.65 5.30
N PHE A 2 10.55 -9.78 6.02
CA PHE A 2 9.40 -10.66 6.21
C PHE A 2 8.33 -10.09 7.15
N THR A 3 8.70 -9.20 8.07
CA THR A 3 7.85 -8.84 9.22
C THR A 3 6.51 -8.20 8.86
N PHE A 4 6.40 -7.35 7.84
CA PHE A 4 5.12 -6.65 7.56
C PHE A 4 4.11 -7.55 6.82
N VAL A 5 4.55 -8.24 5.76
CA VAL A 5 3.69 -9.20 5.05
C VAL A 5 3.42 -10.44 5.91
N LEU A 6 4.40 -10.90 6.69
CA LEU A 6 4.23 -11.96 7.69
C LEU A 6 3.32 -11.51 8.82
N TYR A 7 3.31 -10.24 9.25
CA TYR A 7 2.40 -9.76 10.28
C TYR A 7 0.94 -9.74 9.80
N ILE A 8 0.70 -9.31 8.56
CA ILE A 8 -0.62 -9.43 7.93
C ILE A 8 -1.02 -10.91 7.78
N ALA A 9 -0.12 -11.77 7.28
CA ALA A 9 -0.39 -13.20 7.12
C ALA A 9 -0.58 -13.94 8.47
N GLU A 10 0.23 -13.67 9.49
CA GLU A 10 0.13 -14.25 10.85
C GLU A 10 -1.14 -13.78 11.56
N LYS A 11 -1.54 -12.51 11.41
CA LYS A 11 -2.84 -12.04 11.92
C LYS A 11 -4.01 -12.63 11.15
N SER A 12 -3.94 -12.76 9.82
CA SER A 12 -4.97 -13.47 9.04
C SER A 12 -5.10 -14.94 9.43
N VAL A 13 -4.00 -15.61 9.80
CA VAL A 13 -4.02 -17.00 10.32
C VAL A 13 -4.64 -17.05 11.73
N LYS A 14 -4.34 -16.09 12.61
CA LYS A 14 -4.96 -16.00 13.96
C LYS A 14 -6.45 -15.62 13.93
N CYS A 15 -6.89 -14.86 12.93
CA CYS A 15 -8.30 -14.46 12.77
C CYS A 15 -9.20 -15.67 12.47
N LYS A 16 -8.66 -16.73 11.84
CA LYS A 16 -9.38 -18.00 11.64
C LYS A 16 -9.71 -18.76 12.93
N GLN A 17 -9.28 -18.29 14.11
CA GLN A 17 -9.43 -18.99 15.39
C GLN A 17 -10.39 -18.32 16.41
N GLY A 18 -11.12 -17.27 16.04
CA GLY A 18 -12.13 -16.70 16.93
C GLY A 18 -13.09 -15.77 16.19
N GLU A 19 -14.30 -16.26 15.95
CA GLU A 19 -15.29 -15.67 15.05
C GLU A 19 -15.89 -14.33 15.56
N LYS A 20 -16.06 -13.42 14.59
CA LYS A 20 -16.87 -12.18 14.55
C LYS A 20 -16.41 -10.97 15.36
N GLU A 21 -16.19 -11.04 16.68
CA GLU A 21 -15.84 -9.82 17.45
C GLU A 21 -14.39 -9.33 17.21
N LYS A 22 -13.47 -10.24 16.87
CA LYS A 22 -12.07 -9.90 16.59
C LYS A 22 -11.83 -9.34 15.19
N GLU A 23 -12.79 -9.51 14.29
CA GLU A 23 -12.70 -9.07 12.90
C GLU A 23 -12.85 -7.54 12.81
N GLU A 24 -13.75 -6.94 13.60
CA GLU A 24 -13.92 -5.48 13.69
C GLU A 24 -12.73 -4.77 14.35
N GLU A 25 -12.19 -5.32 15.45
CA GLU A 25 -10.95 -4.81 16.08
C GLU A 25 -9.76 -4.95 15.14
N GLY A 26 -9.69 -6.07 14.40
CA GLY A 26 -8.70 -6.29 13.35
C GLY A 26 -8.79 -5.21 12.29
N ILE A 27 -9.99 -4.96 11.74
CA ILE A 27 -10.24 -3.95 10.70
C ILE A 27 -9.94 -2.53 11.21
N LYS A 28 -10.26 -2.21 12.47
CA LYS A 28 -9.92 -0.91 13.09
C LYS A 28 -8.40 -0.73 13.22
N SER A 29 -7.70 -1.76 13.72
CA SER A 29 -6.25 -1.78 13.79
C SER A 29 -5.59 -1.70 12.41
N PHE A 30 -6.20 -2.27 11.37
CA PHE A 30 -5.77 -2.09 9.99
C PHE A 30 -5.99 -0.64 9.49
N ARG A 31 -7.11 0.01 9.84
CA ARG A 31 -7.41 1.39 9.40
C ARG A 31 -6.37 2.40 9.89
N GLU A 32 -5.88 2.28 11.12
CA GLU A 32 -4.90 3.22 11.70
C GLU A 32 -3.47 3.05 11.12
N GLU A 33 -3.14 1.88 10.59
CA GLU A 33 -1.78 1.57 10.07
C GLU A 33 -1.58 1.98 8.61
N LEU A 34 -2.65 2.38 7.89
CA LEU A 34 -2.64 2.59 6.44
C LEU A 34 -2.42 4.06 6.00
N ASP A 35 -2.33 5.02 6.93
CA ASP A 35 -2.49 6.45 6.64
C ASP A 35 -1.39 7.11 5.77
N GLU A 36 -0.23 6.48 5.54
CA GLU A 36 0.87 7.05 4.71
C GLU A 36 1.43 6.10 3.63
N ILE A 37 0.71 5.04 3.25
CA ILE A 37 1.38 3.88 2.62
C ILE A 37 1.85 4.08 1.16
N GLY A 38 1.19 4.93 0.36
CA GLY A 38 1.43 4.99 -1.08
C GLY A 38 2.87 5.31 -1.48
N MET A 39 3.45 6.38 -0.91
CA MET A 39 4.84 6.76 -1.20
C MET A 39 5.84 5.88 -0.45
N VAL A 40 5.54 5.52 0.81
CA VAL A 40 6.44 4.69 1.62
C VAL A 40 6.63 3.31 0.99
N SER A 41 5.58 2.69 0.47
CA SER A 41 5.68 1.39 -0.20
C SER A 41 6.45 1.46 -1.50
N LEU A 42 6.31 2.57 -2.23
CA LEU A 42 7.01 2.81 -3.48
C LEU A 42 8.53 2.89 -3.25
N VAL A 43 8.96 3.64 -2.24
CA VAL A 43 10.37 3.75 -1.83
C VAL A 43 10.88 2.45 -1.20
N ALA A 44 10.03 1.73 -0.46
CA ALA A 44 10.41 0.44 0.14
C ALA A 44 10.50 -0.71 -0.88
N GLY A 45 9.82 -0.57 -2.03
CA GLY A 45 9.72 -1.59 -3.08
C GLY A 45 8.82 -2.76 -2.68
N VAL A 46 7.72 -2.47 -1.99
CA VAL A 46 6.82 -3.50 -1.44
C VAL A 46 5.43 -3.41 -2.10
N PRO A 47 4.88 -4.55 -2.58
CA PRO A 47 3.50 -4.60 -3.03
C PRO A 47 2.47 -4.38 -1.92
N VAL A 48 1.33 -3.76 -2.24
CA VAL A 48 0.36 -3.31 -1.23
C VAL A 48 -1.09 -3.69 -1.60
N VAL A 49 -1.88 -4.02 -0.59
CA VAL A 49 -3.34 -3.97 -0.64
C VAL A 49 -3.78 -2.62 -0.07
N ALA A 50 -4.26 -1.72 -0.92
CA ALA A 50 -4.66 -0.37 -0.55
C ALA A 50 -6.13 -0.33 -0.12
N PHE A 51 -6.42 0.21 1.05
CA PHE A 51 -7.79 0.42 1.53
C PHE A 51 -8.02 1.89 1.91
N PRO A 52 -8.22 2.77 0.91
CA PRO A 52 -8.31 4.21 1.13
C PRO A 52 -9.54 4.55 1.95
N GLN A 53 -9.38 5.42 2.95
CA GLN A 53 -10.46 5.90 3.82
C GLN A 53 -10.92 7.29 3.40
N TRP A 54 -10.03 8.29 3.42
CA TRP A 54 -10.37 9.69 3.11
C TRP A 54 -9.25 10.44 2.36
N ASP A 55 -9.57 11.60 1.81
CA ASP A 55 -8.65 12.57 1.20
C ASP A 55 -7.75 12.03 0.06
N ASP A 56 -6.44 12.28 0.13
CA ASP A 56 -5.45 11.98 -0.90
C ASP A 56 -5.18 10.46 -1.03
N GLN A 57 -5.63 9.65 -0.06
CA GLN A 57 -5.52 8.21 -0.10
C GLN A 57 -6.22 7.61 -1.32
N MET A 58 -7.32 8.22 -1.77
CA MET A 58 -8.01 7.81 -2.99
C MET A 58 -7.11 7.95 -4.23
N THR A 59 -6.42 9.08 -4.33
CA THR A 59 -5.46 9.36 -5.40
C THR A 59 -4.26 8.43 -5.31
N ASN A 60 -3.70 8.24 -4.11
CA ASN A 60 -2.59 7.32 -3.88
C ASN A 60 -2.95 5.88 -4.26
N ALA A 61 -4.15 5.42 -3.92
CA ALA A 61 -4.64 4.10 -4.32
C ALA A 61 -4.79 3.99 -5.85
N GLN A 62 -5.27 5.05 -6.52
CA GLN A 62 -5.40 5.07 -7.97
C GLN A 62 -4.02 5.08 -8.67
N LEU A 63 -3.06 5.84 -8.16
CA LEU A 63 -1.67 5.83 -8.67
C LEU A 63 -1.05 4.44 -8.51
N LEU A 64 -1.24 3.83 -7.34
CA LEU A 64 -0.73 2.51 -7.01
C LEU A 64 -1.28 1.42 -7.94
N THR A 65 -2.58 1.43 -8.25
CA THR A 65 -3.22 0.43 -9.11
C THR A 65 -2.99 0.69 -10.59
N GLU A 66 -3.16 1.93 -11.05
CA GLU A 66 -3.18 2.25 -12.49
C GLU A 66 -1.82 2.63 -13.05
N CYS A 67 -1.06 3.45 -12.31
CA CYS A 67 0.19 4.03 -12.80
C CYS A 67 1.39 3.18 -12.42
N TRP A 68 1.52 2.84 -11.14
CA TRP A 68 2.69 2.12 -10.62
C TRP A 68 2.53 0.61 -10.75
N LYS A 69 1.28 0.12 -10.72
CA LYS A 69 0.94 -1.30 -10.79
C LYS A 69 1.70 -2.12 -9.75
N THR A 70 1.75 -1.61 -8.52
CA THR A 70 2.46 -2.24 -7.41
C THR A 70 1.51 -2.91 -6.43
N GLY A 71 0.20 -2.92 -6.70
CA GLY A 71 -0.75 -3.58 -5.83
C GLY A 71 -2.19 -3.43 -6.29
N VAL A 72 -3.10 -3.68 -5.36
CA VAL A 72 -4.55 -3.68 -5.62
C VAL A 72 -5.26 -2.80 -4.61
N ARG A 73 -6.41 -2.27 -5.01
CA ARG A 73 -7.30 -1.53 -4.12
C ARG A 73 -8.45 -2.43 -3.66
N VAL A 74 -8.79 -2.34 -2.38
CA VAL A 74 -10.00 -2.93 -1.78
C VAL A 74 -11.22 -2.18 -2.28
N MET A 75 -12.19 -2.91 -2.80
CA MET A 75 -13.45 -2.35 -3.27
C MET A 75 -14.50 -2.37 -2.16
N GLU A 76 -14.98 -1.19 -1.81
CA GLU A 76 -16.10 -1.02 -0.88
C GLU A 76 -17.45 -1.13 -1.61
N LYS A 77 -18.47 -1.54 -0.85
CA LYS A 77 -19.87 -1.51 -1.28
C LYS A 77 -20.63 -0.52 -0.42
N LYS A 78 -21.63 0.12 -1.03
CA LYS A 78 -22.61 0.93 -0.28
C LYS A 78 -23.80 0.06 0.08
N GLU A 79 -24.10 0.01 1.37
CA GLU A 79 -25.28 -0.66 1.90
C GLU A 79 -26.13 0.39 2.63
N GLY A 80 -27.04 1.02 1.89
CA GLY A 80 -27.76 2.20 2.36
C GLY A 80 -26.83 3.42 2.49
N GLU A 81 -26.76 3.98 3.69
CA GLU A 81 -25.86 5.11 4.04
C GLU A 81 -24.47 4.65 4.49
N GLU A 82 -24.28 3.35 4.73
CA GLU A 82 -23.02 2.79 5.21
C GLU A 82 -22.12 2.32 4.06
N VAL A 83 -20.81 2.40 4.31
CA VAL A 83 -19.77 1.88 3.42
C VAL A 83 -19.18 0.65 4.09
N VAL A 84 -19.32 -0.50 3.44
CA VAL A 84 -18.93 -1.81 3.96
C VAL A 84 -17.95 -2.51 3.02
N VAL A 85 -17.08 -3.33 3.59
CA VAL A 85 -16.16 -4.19 2.83
C VAL A 85 -16.46 -5.64 3.18
N GLU A 86 -16.68 -6.45 2.15
CA GLU A 86 -16.90 -7.88 2.33
C GLU A 86 -15.56 -8.59 2.61
N SER A 87 -15.56 -9.53 3.57
CA SER A 87 -14.37 -10.34 3.87
C SER A 87 -13.84 -11.12 2.66
N GLY A 88 -14.73 -11.47 1.72
CA GLY A 88 -14.36 -12.07 0.44
C GLY A 88 -13.52 -11.14 -0.46
N GLU A 89 -13.76 -9.83 -0.41
CA GLU A 89 -12.98 -8.84 -1.15
C GLU A 89 -11.56 -8.71 -0.58
N ILE A 90 -11.43 -8.63 0.74
CA ILE A 90 -10.12 -8.59 1.41
C ILE A 90 -9.31 -9.84 1.04
N ARG A 91 -9.94 -11.01 1.09
CA ARG A 91 -9.30 -12.28 0.69
C ARG A 91 -8.86 -12.25 -0.77
N ARG A 92 -9.71 -11.78 -1.69
CA ARG A 92 -9.38 -11.66 -3.12
C ARG A 92 -8.14 -10.78 -3.32
N CYS A 93 -8.09 -9.62 -2.66
CA CYS A 93 -6.98 -8.69 -2.74
C CYS A 93 -5.66 -9.31 -2.26
N ILE A 94 -5.69 -10.02 -1.11
CA ILE A 94 -4.52 -10.71 -0.57
C ILE A 94 -4.04 -11.79 -1.53
N GLU A 95 -4.92 -12.64 -2.04
CA GLU A 95 -4.57 -13.69 -3.03
C GLU A 95 -4.00 -13.09 -4.31
N GLU A 96 -4.49 -11.93 -4.75
CA GLU A 96 -3.99 -11.27 -5.95
C GLU A 96 -2.56 -10.76 -5.74
N VAL A 97 -2.28 -10.13 -4.59
CA VAL A 97 -0.94 -9.60 -4.26
C VAL A 97 0.07 -10.70 -3.93
N MET A 98 -0.36 -11.78 -3.27
CA MET A 98 0.53 -12.82 -2.76
C MET A 98 0.73 -13.99 -3.72
N GLU A 99 -0.22 -14.25 -4.62
CA GLU A 99 -0.18 -15.41 -5.52
C GLU A 99 -0.34 -15.00 -6.98
N LYS A 100 -1.52 -14.51 -7.38
CA LYS A 100 -1.91 -14.41 -8.81
C LYS A 100 -1.05 -13.42 -9.59
N LYS A 101 -0.73 -12.26 -8.99
CA LYS A 101 0.06 -11.19 -9.61
C LYS A 101 1.33 -10.86 -8.82
N ALA A 102 1.72 -11.74 -7.90
CA ALA A 102 2.80 -11.47 -6.95
C ALA A 102 4.13 -11.14 -7.64
N GLU A 103 4.50 -11.88 -8.68
CA GLU A 103 5.73 -11.63 -9.44
C GLU A 103 5.69 -10.31 -10.21
N GLU A 104 4.55 -9.95 -10.78
CA GLU A 104 4.38 -8.67 -11.49
C GLU A 104 4.52 -7.51 -10.51
N PHE A 105 3.79 -7.54 -9.39
CA PHE A 105 3.83 -6.46 -8.41
C PHE A 105 5.20 -6.34 -7.74
N ARG A 106 5.87 -7.46 -7.40
CA ARG A 106 7.23 -7.42 -6.84
C ARG A 106 8.23 -6.80 -7.81
N ARG A 107 8.12 -7.12 -9.10
CA ARG A 107 8.97 -6.54 -10.14
C ARG A 107 8.73 -5.04 -10.31
N ASN A 108 7.47 -4.63 -10.36
CA ASN A 108 7.11 -3.21 -10.50
C ASN A 108 7.56 -2.42 -9.27
N ALA A 109 7.33 -2.95 -8.06
CA ALA A 109 7.72 -2.30 -6.82
C ALA A 109 9.25 -2.16 -6.71
N ALA A 110 10.01 -3.20 -7.08
CA ALA A 110 11.46 -3.12 -7.16
C ALA A 110 11.94 -2.03 -8.14
N ARG A 111 11.35 -1.99 -9.35
CA ARG A 111 11.67 -0.95 -10.35
C ARG A 111 11.43 0.46 -9.80
N TRP A 112 10.31 0.70 -9.14
CA TRP A 112 10.01 2.03 -8.59
C TRP A 112 10.91 2.42 -7.42
N LYS A 113 11.29 1.45 -6.59
CA LYS A 113 12.30 1.65 -5.55
C LYS A 113 13.64 2.08 -6.13
N ASP A 114 14.09 1.44 -7.20
CA ASP A 114 15.36 1.78 -7.85
C ASP A 114 15.32 3.20 -8.43
N ILE A 115 14.23 3.56 -9.11
CA ILE A 115 14.01 4.92 -9.63
C ILE A 115 14.00 5.96 -8.50
N ALA A 116 13.33 5.65 -7.38
CA ALA A 116 13.29 6.53 -6.23
C ALA A 116 14.69 6.73 -5.64
N ALA A 117 15.46 5.64 -5.46
CA ALA A 117 16.82 5.69 -4.94
C ALA A 117 17.76 6.49 -5.86
N GLU A 118 17.67 6.31 -7.17
CA GLU A 118 18.46 7.07 -8.16
C GLU A 118 18.12 8.56 -8.12
N THR A 119 16.83 8.89 -8.02
CA THR A 119 16.34 10.28 -8.04
C THR A 119 16.83 11.08 -6.83
N VAL A 120 16.88 10.45 -5.65
CA VAL A 120 17.32 11.09 -4.40
C VAL A 120 18.83 11.02 -4.16
N GLY A 121 19.54 10.12 -4.86
CA GLY A 121 20.98 9.94 -4.74
C GLY A 121 21.78 11.16 -5.17
N GLU A 122 23.06 11.21 -4.79
CA GLU A 122 23.97 12.28 -5.20
C GLU A 122 24.07 12.37 -6.73
N GLY A 123 23.89 13.57 -7.27
CA GLY A 123 23.80 13.80 -8.72
C GLY A 123 22.43 13.44 -9.35
N GLY A 124 21.51 12.88 -8.57
CA GLY A 124 20.12 12.61 -8.97
C GLY A 124 19.31 13.88 -9.18
N SER A 125 18.17 13.77 -9.87
CA SER A 125 17.39 14.94 -10.26
C SER A 125 16.80 15.69 -9.07
N LEU A 126 16.30 15.01 -8.03
CA LEU A 126 15.80 15.67 -6.83
C LEU A 126 16.94 16.35 -6.06
N PHE A 127 18.09 15.68 -5.95
CA PHE A 127 19.29 16.25 -5.32
C PHE A 127 19.72 17.55 -6.02
N ASN A 128 19.77 17.56 -7.35
CA ASN A 128 20.15 18.73 -8.13
C ASN A 128 19.13 19.86 -8.01
N HIS A 129 17.83 19.55 -8.05
CA HIS A 129 16.78 20.56 -7.85
C HIS A 129 16.84 21.19 -6.45
N LEU A 130 17.03 20.37 -5.41
CA LEU A 130 17.13 20.87 -4.04
C LEU A 130 18.39 21.74 -3.86
N LYS A 131 19.51 21.33 -4.44
CA LYS A 131 20.74 22.13 -4.44
C LYS A 131 20.53 23.49 -5.12
N ALA A 132 19.93 23.50 -6.31
CA ALA A 132 19.64 24.74 -7.03
C ALA A 132 18.70 25.67 -6.24
N PHE A 133 17.66 25.11 -5.61
CA PHE A 133 16.74 25.86 -4.76
C PHE A 133 17.47 26.54 -3.58
N VAL A 134 18.37 25.80 -2.92
CA VAL A 134 19.21 26.32 -1.83
C VAL A 134 20.14 27.42 -2.33
N ASP A 135 20.79 27.21 -3.47
CA ASP A 135 21.75 28.17 -4.06
C ASP A 135 21.06 29.48 -4.52
N GLU A 136 19.77 29.46 -4.87
CA GLU A 136 19.02 30.65 -5.27
C GLU A 136 18.51 31.50 -4.08
N HIS A 137 18.37 30.89 -2.90
CA HIS A 137 17.71 31.51 -1.74
C HIS A 137 18.61 31.67 -0.50
N MET A 138 19.91 31.40 -0.62
CA MET A 138 20.96 31.75 0.35
C MET A 138 21.95 32.75 -0.24
#